data_AF-A0A0J8S734-F1
#
_entry.id   AF-A0A0J8S734-F1
#
_cell.length_a   1.000
_cell.length_b   1.000
_cell.length_c   1.000
_cell.angle_alpha   90.00
_cell.angle_beta   90.00
_cell.angle_gamma   90.00
#
_symmetry.space_group_name_H-M   'P 1'
#
loop_
_entity.id
_entity.type
_entity.pdbx_description
1 polymer ?
#
loop_
_entity_poly.entity_id
_entity_poly.type
_entity_poly.pdbx_seq_one_letter_code
_entity_poly.pdbx_strand_id
1 'polypeptide(L)'
;MDHPVCKSRHPADPLRQSDRQESPYCHIKLLDKYLKVVPHLIPSHPGQNRSVLWHSDLHFGNIFVKENQIVSIIDWQGCSSLPAFHACRIPKFLKIHGPLLFDLPSATGLTPQEKEENLRRYQLTQLQRLYISKFCQIDNDVFSALSFPQALTRQQLIDFSGYTWDDDGLFLFREMMLRTWREWMELTGQPQSSCPVTFGADELASHVAEGKSWEDHRDLFGALGVPIDGWVHLKDFEAKVETMRNLVSSVIDAADDKDGVKDALRAWKLSESGPASLSGNLMDI
;
A
#
# COMPACT_ATOMS: atom_id res chain seq x y z
N MET A 1 -29.82 -18.11 6.93
CA MET A 1 -29.51 -17.29 5.74
C MET A 1 -28.05 -17.50 5.47
N ASP A 2 -27.70 -18.29 4.46
CA ASP A 2 -26.31 -18.44 4.05
C ASP A 2 -25.88 -17.12 3.42
N HIS A 3 -25.04 -16.36 4.13
CA HIS A 3 -24.36 -15.23 3.53
C HIS A 3 -23.55 -15.74 2.35
N PRO A 4 -23.55 -15.05 1.18
CA PRO A 4 -22.72 -15.45 0.06
C PRO A 4 -21.26 -15.46 0.53
N VAL A 5 -20.70 -16.66 0.66
CA VAL A 5 -19.29 -16.85 0.98
C VAL A 5 -18.49 -16.26 -0.19
N CYS A 6 -17.50 -15.42 0.11
CA CYS A 6 -16.62 -14.88 -0.91
C CYS A 6 -16.00 -16.04 -1.72
N LYS A 7 -16.11 -15.96 -3.05
CA LYS A 7 -15.64 -17.01 -3.96
C LYS A 7 -14.24 -16.67 -4.44
N SER A 8 -13.40 -17.69 -4.57
CA SER A 8 -12.11 -17.56 -5.23
C SER A 8 -12.31 -17.07 -6.67
N ARG A 9 -11.35 -16.30 -7.17
CA ARG A 9 -11.27 -15.91 -8.57
C ARG A 9 -11.07 -17.15 -9.44
N HIS A 10 -11.37 -17.00 -10.73
CA HIS A 10 -11.16 -18.08 -11.69
C HIS A 10 -9.66 -18.42 -11.77
N PRO A 11 -9.26 -19.70 -11.94
CA PRO A 11 -7.85 -20.08 -12.05
C PRO A 11 -7.06 -19.33 -13.13
N ALA A 12 -7.72 -18.93 -14.21
CA ALA A 12 -7.13 -18.16 -15.30
C ALA A 12 -7.12 -16.63 -15.06
N ASP A 13 -7.70 -16.13 -13.98
CA ASP A 13 -7.69 -14.69 -13.69
C ASP A 13 -6.24 -14.24 -13.39
N PRO A 14 -5.68 -13.26 -14.12
CA PRO A 14 -4.31 -12.78 -13.90
C PRO A 14 -4.13 -12.10 -12.54
N LEU A 15 -5.21 -11.70 -11.86
CA LEU A 15 -5.15 -11.22 -10.48
C LEU A 15 -5.32 -12.33 -9.44
N ARG A 16 -5.53 -13.58 -9.86
CA ARG A 16 -5.58 -14.68 -8.90
C ARG A 16 -4.21 -14.82 -8.24
N GLN A 17 -4.18 -14.68 -6.93
CA GLN A 17 -2.93 -14.70 -6.17
C GLN A 17 -2.50 -16.14 -5.84
N SER A 18 -3.30 -16.85 -5.02
CA SER A 18 -3.09 -18.27 -4.71
C SER A 18 -4.32 -18.87 -4.04
N ASP A 19 -4.40 -20.21 -4.01
CA ASP A 19 -5.47 -20.92 -3.28
C ASP A 19 -5.53 -20.53 -1.79
N ARG A 20 -4.38 -20.18 -1.20
CA ARG A 20 -4.31 -19.77 0.21
C ARG A 20 -4.76 -18.32 0.40
N GLN A 21 -4.40 -17.44 -0.52
CA GLN A 21 -4.82 -16.04 -0.50
C GLN A 21 -6.30 -15.86 -0.83
N GLU A 22 -6.92 -16.83 -1.49
CA GLU A 22 -8.35 -16.79 -1.82
C GLU A 22 -9.16 -17.85 -1.05
N SER A 23 -8.66 -18.28 0.11
CA SER A 23 -9.34 -19.24 0.99
C SER A 23 -10.14 -18.52 2.08
N PRO A 24 -11.48 -18.60 2.11
CA PRO A 24 -12.29 -17.98 3.18
C PRO A 24 -11.83 -18.38 4.59
N TYR A 25 -11.40 -19.63 4.75
CA TYR A 25 -10.85 -20.14 6.01
C TYR A 25 -9.59 -19.39 6.45
N CYS A 26 -8.67 -19.09 5.53
CA CYS A 26 -7.46 -18.33 5.86
C CYS A 26 -7.78 -16.89 6.30
N HIS A 27 -8.78 -16.25 5.70
CA HIS A 27 -9.21 -14.90 6.08
C HIS A 27 -9.85 -14.90 7.48
N ILE A 28 -10.81 -15.80 7.71
CA ILE A 28 -11.48 -15.94 9.02
C ILE A 28 -10.45 -16.21 10.12
N LYS A 29 -9.52 -17.16 9.89
CA LYS A 29 -8.47 -17.48 10.87
C LYS A 29 -7.59 -16.27 11.22
N LEU A 30 -7.27 -15.42 10.25
CA LEU A 30 -6.45 -14.22 10.49
C LEU A 30 -7.25 -13.10 11.17
N LEU A 31 -8.53 -12.92 10.79
CA LEU A 31 -9.46 -12.01 11.45
C LEU A 31 -9.69 -12.39 12.92
N ASP A 32 -9.81 -13.69 13.23
CA ASP A 32 -9.92 -14.19 14.60
C ASP A 32 -8.68 -13.86 15.44
N LYS A 33 -7.48 -13.92 14.84
CA LYS A 33 -6.25 -13.44 15.49
C LYS A 33 -6.31 -11.93 15.71
N TYR A 34 -6.73 -11.16 14.71
CA TYR A 34 -6.86 -9.71 14.80
C TYR A 34 -7.82 -9.26 15.90
N LEU A 35 -8.98 -9.92 16.06
CA LEU A 35 -9.95 -9.60 17.10
C LEU A 35 -9.39 -9.75 18.53
N LYS A 36 -8.40 -10.62 18.72
CA LYS A 36 -7.69 -10.75 20.01
C LYS A 36 -6.65 -9.67 20.23
N VAL A 37 -6.09 -9.12 19.14
CA VAL A 37 -4.99 -8.15 19.16
C VAL A 37 -5.49 -6.72 19.25
N VAL A 38 -6.51 -6.36 18.45
CA VAL A 38 -6.96 -4.96 18.29
C VAL A 38 -7.33 -4.24 19.60
N PRO A 39 -7.96 -4.87 20.62
CA PRO A 39 -8.33 -4.15 21.84
C PRO A 39 -7.11 -3.63 22.63
N HIS A 40 -5.94 -4.25 22.44
CA HIS A 40 -4.69 -3.86 23.10
C HIS A 40 -3.94 -2.74 22.37
N LEU A 41 -4.31 -2.45 21.12
CA LEU A 41 -3.64 -1.45 20.29
C LEU A 41 -4.28 -0.06 20.39
N ILE A 42 -5.49 0.02 20.94
CA ILE A 42 -6.19 1.28 21.14
C ILE A 42 -5.47 2.08 22.23
N PRO A 43 -4.95 3.28 21.93
CA PRO A 43 -4.25 4.09 22.92
C PRO A 43 -5.17 4.45 24.10
N SER A 44 -4.65 4.41 25.33
CA SER A 44 -5.42 4.84 26.51
C SER A 44 -5.59 6.37 26.59
N HIS A 45 -4.80 7.15 25.84
CA HIS A 45 -4.83 8.61 25.88
C HIS A 45 -6.12 9.17 25.25
N PRO A 46 -7.01 9.86 26.00
CA PRO A 46 -8.29 10.32 25.47
C PRO A 46 -8.17 11.24 24.26
N GLY A 47 -7.15 12.10 24.24
CA GLY A 47 -6.88 13.02 23.14
C GLY A 47 -6.55 12.32 21.82
N GLN A 48 -6.01 11.10 21.88
CA GLN A 48 -5.78 10.28 20.67
C GLN A 48 -7.05 9.56 20.20
N ASN A 49 -8.03 9.36 21.09
CA ASN A 49 -9.32 8.72 20.78
C ASN A 49 -10.40 9.69 20.32
N ARG A 50 -10.14 11.01 20.39
CA ARG A 50 -11.10 12.01 19.91
C ARG A 50 -11.30 11.90 18.41
N SER A 51 -12.52 12.17 17.98
CA SER A 51 -12.87 12.15 16.57
C SER A 51 -12.25 13.33 15.83
N VAL A 52 -11.63 13.07 14.69
CA VAL A 52 -11.08 14.09 13.80
C VAL A 52 -11.49 13.81 12.35
N LEU A 53 -11.62 14.88 11.57
CA LEU A 53 -11.72 14.79 10.12
C LEU A 53 -10.31 14.96 9.54
N TRP A 54 -9.82 13.93 8.85
CA TRP A 54 -8.49 13.94 8.24
C TRP A 54 -8.59 13.45 6.79
N HIS A 55 -7.91 14.12 5.88
CA HIS A 55 -7.92 13.74 4.46
C HIS A 55 -7.23 12.38 4.28
N SER A 56 -7.98 11.36 3.86
CA SER A 56 -7.51 9.97 3.74
C SER A 56 -6.52 9.78 2.60
N ASP A 57 -6.69 10.53 1.50
CA ASP A 57 -5.84 10.44 0.31
C ASP A 57 -5.20 11.77 -0.14
N LEU A 58 -4.40 12.39 0.74
CA LEU A 58 -3.77 13.65 0.39
C LEU A 58 -2.50 13.43 -0.47
N HIS A 59 -2.61 13.67 -1.78
CA HIS A 59 -1.51 13.67 -2.74
C HIS A 59 -1.52 14.95 -3.61
N PHE A 60 -0.50 15.16 -4.45
CA PHE A 60 -0.39 16.36 -5.28
C PHE A 60 -1.58 16.58 -6.23
N GLY A 61 -2.22 15.50 -6.69
CA GLY A 61 -3.42 15.58 -7.56
C GLY A 61 -4.64 16.17 -6.86
N ASN A 62 -4.68 16.08 -5.53
CA ASN A 62 -5.78 16.58 -4.70
C ASN A 62 -5.54 17.99 -4.14
N ILE A 63 -4.45 18.66 -4.55
CA ILE A 63 -4.08 20.00 -4.08
C ILE A 63 -3.97 20.96 -5.27
N PHE A 64 -4.83 21.98 -5.29
CA PHE A 64 -4.81 23.02 -6.31
C PHE A 64 -4.05 24.23 -5.80
N VAL A 65 -3.12 24.73 -6.61
CA VAL A 65 -2.24 25.85 -6.27
C VAL A 65 -2.37 26.95 -7.33
N LYS A 66 -2.52 28.20 -6.90
CA LYS A 66 -2.44 29.39 -7.75
C LYS A 66 -1.50 30.39 -7.09
N GLU A 67 -0.52 30.92 -7.84
CA GLU A 67 0.43 31.93 -7.33
C GLU A 67 1.12 31.50 -6.01
N ASN A 68 1.52 30.22 -5.93
CA ASN A 68 2.10 29.58 -4.75
C ASN A 68 1.19 29.53 -3.50
N GLN A 69 -0.11 29.72 -3.66
CA GLN A 69 -1.11 29.56 -2.60
C GLN A 69 -2.00 28.36 -2.88
N ILE A 70 -2.27 27.56 -1.84
CA ILE A 70 -3.26 26.48 -1.93
C ILE A 70 -4.64 27.14 -2.03
N VAL A 71 -5.33 26.91 -3.14
CA VAL A 71 -6.68 27.46 -3.40
C VAL A 71 -7.79 26.44 -3.18
N SER A 72 -7.49 25.14 -3.26
CA SER A 72 -8.47 24.08 -3.01
C SER A 72 -7.79 22.76 -2.65
N ILE A 73 -8.47 21.99 -1.80
CA ILE A 73 -8.18 20.58 -1.53
C ILE A 73 -9.45 19.81 -1.85
N ILE A 74 -9.38 18.89 -2.81
CA ILE A 74 -10.54 18.14 -3.32
C ILE A 74 -10.48 16.68 -2.85
N ASP A 75 -11.42 15.87 -3.34
CA ASP A 75 -11.39 14.40 -3.15
C ASP A 75 -11.55 13.95 -1.70
N TRP A 76 -12.42 14.64 -0.96
CA TRP A 76 -12.83 14.26 0.39
C TRP A 76 -13.79 13.05 0.42
N GLN A 77 -14.05 12.40 -0.72
CA GLN A 77 -14.88 11.20 -0.76
C GLN A 77 -14.20 10.07 0.04
N GLY A 78 -15.00 9.29 0.77
CA GLY A 78 -14.47 8.27 1.68
C GLY A 78 -13.81 8.83 2.96
N CYS A 79 -13.78 10.17 3.16
CA CYS A 79 -13.37 10.74 4.43
C CYS A 79 -14.39 10.42 5.52
N SER A 80 -13.92 9.96 6.68
CA SER A 80 -14.74 9.59 7.82
C SER A 80 -14.20 10.24 9.10
N SER A 81 -15.09 10.52 10.04
CA SER A 81 -14.72 11.02 11.36
C SER A 81 -14.19 9.84 12.19
N LEU A 82 -12.88 9.76 12.36
CA LEU A 82 -12.19 8.64 13.00
C LEU A 82 -11.35 9.12 14.19
N PRO A 83 -10.99 8.24 15.14
CA PRO A 83 -10.03 8.58 16.19
C PRO A 83 -8.71 9.12 15.63
N ALA A 84 -8.13 10.14 16.25
CA ALA A 84 -6.88 10.77 15.79
C ALA A 84 -5.74 9.77 15.56
N PHE A 85 -5.58 8.76 16.42
CA PHE A 85 -4.54 7.74 16.25
C PHE A 85 -4.70 6.91 14.97
N HIS A 86 -5.90 6.82 14.42
CA HIS A 86 -6.24 6.06 13.21
C HIS A 86 -6.35 6.96 11.97
N ALA A 87 -6.91 8.16 12.13
CA ALA A 87 -7.17 9.10 11.05
C ALA A 87 -5.89 9.83 10.58
N CYS A 88 -5.05 10.27 11.51
CA CYS A 88 -3.93 11.17 11.23
C CYS A 88 -2.82 10.43 10.48
N ARG A 89 -2.56 10.82 9.24
CA ARG A 89 -1.59 10.17 8.34
C ARG A 89 -0.66 11.19 7.71
N ILE A 90 0.57 10.75 7.43
CA ILE A 90 1.51 11.51 6.61
C ILE A 90 0.99 11.54 5.16
N PRO A 91 0.85 12.74 4.54
CA PRO A 91 0.44 12.88 3.14
C PRO A 91 1.31 12.05 2.20
N LYS A 92 0.73 11.51 1.12
CA LYS A 92 1.44 10.60 0.19
C LYS A 92 2.71 11.23 -0.39
N PHE A 93 2.69 12.53 -0.70
CA PHE A 93 3.86 13.26 -1.20
C PHE A 93 4.98 13.49 -0.16
N LEU A 94 4.72 13.20 1.12
CA LEU A 94 5.73 13.22 2.19
C LEU A 94 6.16 11.82 2.63
N LYS A 95 5.59 10.75 2.05
CA LYS A 95 5.99 9.38 2.40
C LYS A 95 7.36 9.07 1.80
N ILE A 96 8.20 8.45 2.61
CA ILE A 96 9.56 8.06 2.23
C ILE A 96 9.57 6.54 2.10
N HIS A 97 10.12 6.05 0.98
CA HIS A 97 10.39 4.63 0.79
C HIS A 97 11.83 4.35 1.23
N GLY A 98 12.00 3.42 2.17
CA GLY A 98 13.29 3.09 2.75
C GLY A 98 13.64 3.90 4.03
N PRO A 99 14.89 3.79 4.51
CA PRO A 99 15.29 4.40 5.77
C PRO A 99 15.31 5.93 5.66
N LEU A 100 14.92 6.59 6.76
CA LEU A 100 15.04 8.04 6.90
C LEU A 100 16.51 8.48 6.83
N LEU A 101 16.78 9.59 6.16
CA LEU A 101 18.13 10.11 5.97
C LEU A 101 18.27 11.48 6.66
N PHE A 102 18.82 11.45 7.89
CA PHE A 102 18.94 12.64 8.74
C PHE A 102 20.12 13.53 8.38
N ASP A 103 21.20 12.93 7.86
CA ASP A 103 22.43 13.59 7.43
C ASP A 103 22.75 13.14 6.00
N LEU A 104 23.24 14.07 5.17
CA LEU A 104 23.64 13.72 3.81
C LEU A 104 24.97 12.95 3.86
N PRO A 105 25.02 11.72 3.31
CA PRO A 105 26.24 10.92 3.34
C PRO A 105 27.32 11.55 2.44
N SER A 106 28.59 11.18 2.69
CA SER A 106 29.70 11.64 1.85
C SER A 106 29.45 11.29 0.37
N ALA A 107 29.71 12.27 -0.49
CA ALA A 107 29.57 12.11 -1.95
C ALA A 107 30.72 11.28 -2.57
N THR A 108 31.73 10.91 -1.79
CA THR A 108 32.89 10.13 -2.26
C THR A 108 32.46 8.72 -2.66
N GLY A 109 32.77 8.33 -3.91
CA GLY A 109 32.46 6.99 -4.42
C GLY A 109 31.02 6.79 -4.91
N LEU A 110 30.14 7.78 -4.75
CA LEU A 110 28.77 7.71 -5.25
C LEU A 110 28.66 8.14 -6.72
N THR A 111 27.82 7.44 -7.47
CA THR A 111 27.38 7.83 -8.80
C THR A 111 26.53 9.10 -8.77
N PRO A 112 26.37 9.83 -9.89
CA PRO A 112 25.47 10.99 -9.95
C PRO A 112 24.03 10.66 -9.55
N GLN A 113 23.54 9.48 -9.94
CA GLN A 113 22.19 9.02 -9.61
C GLN A 113 22.01 8.77 -8.10
N GLU A 114 22.97 8.11 -7.46
CA GLU A 114 22.92 7.89 -6.00
C GLU A 114 23.00 9.19 -5.21
N LYS A 115 23.76 10.18 -5.70
CA LYS A 115 23.81 11.51 -5.09
C LYS A 115 22.46 12.21 -5.14
N GLU A 116 21.81 12.19 -6.31
CA GLU A 116 20.49 12.79 -6.48
C GLU A 116 19.43 12.09 -5.62
N GLU A 117 19.44 10.75 -5.60
CA GLU A 117 18.52 9.97 -4.77
C GLU A 117 18.72 10.23 -3.27
N ASN A 118 19.98 10.29 -2.80
CA ASN A 118 20.29 10.63 -1.41
C ASN A 118 19.87 12.06 -1.07
N LEU A 119 20.12 13.03 -1.96
CA LEU A 119 19.72 14.41 -1.75
C LEU A 119 18.19 14.52 -1.65
N ARG A 120 17.47 13.88 -2.58
CA ARG A 120 16.01 13.84 -2.59
C ARG A 120 15.45 13.21 -1.31
N ARG A 121 16.01 12.08 -0.88
CA ARG A 121 15.60 11.39 0.35
C ARG A 121 15.89 12.21 1.59
N TYR A 122 17.04 12.88 1.64
CA TYR A 122 17.39 13.82 2.71
C TYR A 122 16.38 14.98 2.78
N GLN A 123 16.13 15.66 1.67
CA GLN A 123 15.18 16.77 1.59
C GLN A 123 13.78 16.35 2.03
N LEU A 124 13.31 15.19 1.56
CA LEU A 124 12.01 14.65 1.93
C LEU A 124 11.94 14.28 3.42
N THR A 125 13.03 13.73 3.98
CA THR A 125 13.16 13.47 5.43
C THR A 125 13.03 14.75 6.23
N GLN A 126 13.73 15.82 5.84
CA GLN A 126 13.63 17.11 6.53
C GLN A 126 12.23 17.73 6.41
N LEU A 127 11.61 17.63 5.23
CA LEU A 127 10.26 18.16 5.00
C LEU A 127 9.20 17.40 5.82
N GLN A 128 9.27 16.07 5.87
CA GLN A 128 8.39 15.25 6.70
C GLN A 128 8.54 15.60 8.19
N ARG A 129 9.77 15.77 8.69
CA ARG A 129 10.03 16.21 10.06
C ARG A 129 9.48 17.59 10.36
N LEU A 130 9.65 18.53 9.42
CA LEU A 130 9.08 19.87 9.55
C LEU A 130 7.55 19.79 9.62
N TYR A 131 6.92 19.02 8.75
CA TYR A 131 5.48 18.80 8.74
C TYR A 131 4.97 18.25 10.08
N ILE A 132 5.58 17.19 10.59
CA ILE A 132 5.22 16.59 11.88
C ILE A 132 5.44 17.61 13.02
N SER A 133 6.58 18.30 13.06
CA SER A 133 6.91 19.22 14.15
C SER A 133 6.01 20.46 14.24
N LYS A 134 5.36 20.87 13.14
CA LYS A 134 4.34 21.93 13.18
C LYS A 134 3.17 21.56 14.09
N PHE A 135 2.84 20.28 14.22
CA PHE A 135 1.77 19.84 15.11
C PHE A 135 2.13 19.99 16.60
N CYS A 136 3.41 20.08 16.99
CA CYS A 136 3.77 20.36 18.39
C CYS A 136 3.11 21.65 18.93
N GLN A 137 2.90 22.64 18.05
CA GLN A 137 2.34 23.94 18.42
C GLN A 137 0.84 24.05 18.17
N ILE A 138 0.31 23.23 17.26
CA ILE A 138 -1.10 23.28 16.84
C ILE A 138 -1.93 22.30 17.67
N ASP A 139 -1.45 21.06 17.80
CA ASP A 139 -2.21 19.95 18.36
C ASP A 139 -1.26 18.81 18.79
N ASN A 140 -0.98 18.73 20.09
CA ASN A 140 -0.05 17.75 20.64
C ASN A 140 -0.55 16.30 20.46
N ASP A 141 -1.87 16.08 20.44
CA ASP A 141 -2.42 14.74 20.22
C ASP A 141 -2.15 14.25 18.80
N VAL A 142 -2.29 15.14 17.80
CA VAL A 142 -1.93 14.84 16.41
C VAL A 142 -0.43 14.65 16.27
N PHE A 143 0.38 15.49 16.91
CA PHE A 143 1.82 15.32 16.93
C PHE A 143 2.21 13.94 17.47
N SER A 144 1.62 13.52 18.60
CA SER A 144 1.85 12.21 19.19
C SER A 144 1.40 11.07 18.27
N ALA A 145 0.23 11.20 17.63
CA ALA A 145 -0.27 10.22 16.67
C ALA A 145 0.63 10.05 15.44
N LEU A 146 1.21 11.14 14.92
CA LEU A 146 2.08 11.13 13.74
C LEU A 146 3.54 10.77 14.05
N SER A 147 4.03 11.10 15.25
CA SER A 147 5.43 10.89 15.65
C SER A 147 5.72 9.48 16.17
N PHE A 148 4.67 8.72 16.50
CA PHE A 148 4.82 7.37 17.03
C PHE A 148 5.30 6.43 15.91
N PRO A 149 6.50 5.82 16.00
CA PRO A 149 7.08 5.07 14.89
C PRO A 149 6.22 3.90 14.40
N GLN A 150 5.52 3.24 15.32
CA GLN A 150 4.62 2.12 15.04
C GLN A 150 3.18 2.57 14.73
N ALA A 151 2.92 3.88 14.60
CA ALA A 151 1.59 4.38 14.23
C ALA A 151 1.13 3.83 12.90
N LEU A 152 2.05 3.73 11.93
CA LEU A 152 1.76 3.16 10.62
C LEU A 152 1.35 1.69 10.74
N THR A 153 2.09 0.87 11.50
CA THR A 153 1.75 -0.55 11.74
C THR A 153 0.34 -0.67 12.30
N ARG A 154 0.01 0.11 13.35
CA ARG A 154 -1.32 0.12 13.97
C ARG A 154 -2.42 0.55 13.00
N GLN A 155 -2.20 1.63 12.25
CA GLN A 155 -3.18 2.16 11.30
C GLN A 155 -3.45 1.19 10.15
N GLN A 156 -2.39 0.69 9.51
CA GLN A 156 -2.48 -0.23 8.40
C GLN A 156 -3.09 -1.57 8.82
N LEU A 157 -2.81 -2.04 10.03
CA LEU A 157 -3.47 -3.23 10.56
C LEU A 157 -5.00 -3.06 10.61
N ILE A 158 -5.47 -1.91 11.11
CA ILE A 158 -6.90 -1.61 11.19
C ILE A 158 -7.49 -1.47 9.78
N ASP A 159 -6.83 -0.73 8.89
CA ASP A 159 -7.29 -0.54 7.51
C ASP A 159 -7.41 -1.87 6.76
N PHE A 160 -6.34 -2.69 6.74
CA PHE A 160 -6.32 -3.94 5.98
C PHE A 160 -7.28 -5.00 6.52
N SER A 161 -7.68 -4.91 7.79
CA SER A 161 -8.74 -5.79 8.34
C SER A 161 -10.10 -5.61 7.63
N GLY A 162 -10.36 -4.42 7.07
CA GLY A 162 -11.60 -4.11 6.34
C GLY A 162 -11.60 -4.57 4.87
N TYR A 163 -10.42 -4.79 4.29
CA TYR A 163 -10.24 -5.05 2.86
C TYR A 163 -9.55 -6.39 2.58
N THR A 164 -9.68 -7.36 3.49
CA THR A 164 -8.89 -8.61 3.39
C THR A 164 -9.13 -9.40 2.10
N TRP A 165 -10.29 -9.24 1.45
CA TRP A 165 -10.67 -9.96 0.22
C TRP A 165 -10.37 -9.19 -1.08
N ASP A 166 -9.96 -7.92 -0.99
CA ASP A 166 -9.58 -7.14 -2.16
C ASP A 166 -8.19 -7.59 -2.67
N ASP A 167 -7.81 -7.16 -3.87
CA ASP A 167 -6.74 -7.74 -4.71
C ASP A 167 -5.40 -8.05 -4.00
N ASP A 168 -5.06 -7.38 -2.88
CA ASP A 168 -3.85 -7.63 -2.06
C ASP A 168 -4.10 -7.81 -0.55
N GLY A 169 -5.36 -7.92 -0.16
CA GLY A 169 -5.82 -7.70 1.21
C GLY A 169 -5.22 -8.65 2.24
N LEU A 170 -5.17 -9.96 1.95
CA LEU A 170 -4.78 -10.95 2.94
C LEU A 170 -3.27 -10.93 3.23
N PHE A 171 -2.42 -10.84 2.19
CA PHE A 171 -0.97 -10.76 2.37
C PHE A 171 -0.58 -9.53 3.19
N LEU A 172 -1.07 -8.34 2.82
CA LEU A 172 -0.77 -7.10 3.53
C LEU A 172 -1.31 -7.11 4.95
N PHE A 173 -2.51 -7.67 5.17
CA PHE A 173 -3.07 -7.84 6.50
C PHE A 173 -2.22 -8.78 7.35
N ARG A 174 -1.73 -9.89 6.77
CA ARG A 174 -0.84 -10.84 7.47
C ARG A 174 0.50 -10.19 7.80
N GLU A 175 1.07 -9.41 6.87
CA GLU A 175 2.30 -8.65 7.10
C GLU A 175 2.12 -7.68 8.29
N MET A 176 1.01 -6.94 8.36
CA MET A 176 0.73 -6.05 9.49
C MET A 176 0.50 -6.80 10.80
N MET A 177 -0.16 -7.97 10.76
CA MET A 177 -0.33 -8.83 11.94
C MET A 177 1.02 -9.35 12.46
N LEU A 178 1.92 -9.74 11.56
CA LEU A 178 3.27 -10.20 11.90
C LEU A 178 4.14 -9.07 12.45
N ARG A 179 4.07 -7.88 11.85
CA ARG A 179 4.75 -6.69 12.40
C ARG A 179 4.23 -6.33 13.77
N THR A 180 2.91 -6.33 13.96
CA THR A 180 2.27 -6.10 15.26
C THR A 180 2.74 -7.11 16.31
N TRP A 181 2.85 -8.38 15.93
CA TRP A 181 3.39 -9.41 16.82
C TRP A 181 4.87 -9.15 17.16
N ARG A 182 5.70 -8.71 16.21
CA ARG A 182 7.12 -8.37 16.45
C ARG A 182 7.30 -7.11 17.30
N GLU A 183 6.50 -6.09 17.04
CA GLU A 183 6.53 -4.76 17.67
C GLU A 183 5.57 -4.67 18.88
N TRP A 184 5.18 -5.81 19.45
CA TRP A 184 4.14 -5.86 20.49
C TRP A 184 4.50 -5.01 21.73
N MET A 185 5.78 -5.01 22.12
CA MET A 185 6.26 -4.24 23.25
C MET A 185 6.19 -2.74 23.01
N GLU A 186 6.58 -2.29 21.82
CA GLU A 186 6.55 -0.90 21.42
C GLU A 186 5.10 -0.40 21.28
N LEU A 187 4.19 -1.26 20.81
CA LEU A 187 2.78 -0.95 20.61
C LEU A 187 1.96 -0.91 21.92
N THR A 188 2.25 -1.81 22.85
CA THR A 188 1.39 -2.04 24.04
C THR A 188 2.08 -1.76 25.37
N GLY A 189 3.41 -1.61 25.38
CA GLY A 189 4.22 -1.57 26.60
C GLY A 189 4.38 -2.92 27.30
N GLN A 190 3.90 -4.03 26.70
CA GLN A 190 3.93 -5.37 27.29
C GLN A 190 4.92 -6.28 26.55
N PRO A 191 5.58 -7.24 27.22
CA PRO A 191 6.52 -8.13 26.55
C PRO A 191 5.84 -8.95 25.46
N GLN A 192 6.53 -9.22 24.35
CA GLN A 192 5.99 -9.98 23.22
C GLN A 192 5.36 -11.33 23.62
N SER A 193 5.90 -11.99 24.65
CA SER A 193 5.37 -13.25 25.20
C SER A 193 3.94 -13.15 25.74
N SER A 194 3.46 -11.94 26.02
CA SER A 194 2.08 -11.65 26.43
C SER A 194 1.11 -11.48 25.25
N CYS A 195 1.61 -11.45 24.01
CA CYS A 195 0.76 -11.30 22.84
C CYS A 195 -0.24 -12.47 22.76
N PRO A 196 -1.55 -12.21 22.61
CA PRO A 196 -2.58 -13.24 22.65
C PRO A 196 -2.58 -14.16 21.42
N VAL A 197 -1.68 -13.90 20.47
CA VAL A 197 -1.54 -14.64 19.22
C VAL A 197 -0.09 -15.02 18.99
N THR A 198 0.09 -16.16 18.33
CA THR A 198 1.39 -16.66 17.90
C THR A 198 1.33 -17.08 16.43
N PHE A 199 2.51 -17.18 15.83
CA PHE A 199 2.68 -17.60 14.44
C PHE A 199 3.63 -18.79 14.40
N GLY A 200 3.22 -19.87 13.74
CA GLY A 200 4.03 -21.08 13.60
C GLY A 200 5.12 -20.92 12.54
N ALA A 201 6.13 -21.79 12.59
CA ALA A 201 7.24 -21.77 11.63
C ALA A 201 6.75 -21.87 10.17
N ASP A 202 5.78 -22.75 9.90
CA ASP A 202 5.20 -22.92 8.55
C ASP A 202 4.44 -21.68 8.07
N GLU A 203 3.77 -20.97 8.98
CA GLU A 203 3.04 -19.74 8.67
C GLU A 203 4.02 -18.62 8.30
N LEU A 204 5.13 -18.52 9.04
CA LEU A 204 6.21 -17.58 8.76
C LEU A 204 6.91 -17.89 7.45
N ALA A 205 7.27 -19.16 7.21
CA ALA A 205 7.93 -19.59 5.99
C ALA A 205 7.07 -19.34 4.74
N SER A 206 5.77 -19.65 4.82
CA SER A 206 4.81 -19.37 3.74
C SER A 206 4.71 -17.87 3.45
N HIS A 207 4.65 -17.04 4.49
CA HIS A 207 4.58 -15.58 4.31
C HIS A 207 5.83 -15.01 3.65
N VAL A 208 7.02 -15.51 4.02
CA VAL A 208 8.28 -15.11 3.37
C VAL A 208 8.30 -15.51 1.89
N ALA A 209 7.81 -16.71 1.56
CA ALA A 209 7.72 -17.16 0.17
C ALA A 209 6.74 -16.30 -0.65
N GLU A 210 5.56 -15.98 -0.10
CA GLU A 210 4.58 -15.07 -0.70
C GLU A 210 5.17 -13.66 -0.88
N GLY A 211 5.93 -13.17 0.09
CA GLY A 211 6.57 -11.86 0.04
C GLY A 211 7.54 -11.68 -1.12
N LYS A 212 8.25 -12.75 -1.51
CA LYS A 212 9.11 -12.70 -2.70
C LYS A 212 8.30 -12.47 -3.98
N SER A 213 7.20 -13.19 -4.15
CA SER A 213 6.30 -12.99 -5.30
C SER A 213 5.71 -11.57 -5.29
N TRP A 214 5.39 -11.03 -4.12
CA TRP A 214 4.89 -9.66 -4.00
C TRP A 214 5.96 -8.62 -4.38
N GLU A 215 7.21 -8.81 -3.96
CA GLU A 215 8.32 -7.95 -4.36
C GLU A 215 8.57 -8.00 -5.87
N ASP A 216 8.56 -9.18 -6.48
CA ASP A 216 8.70 -9.36 -7.92
C ASP A 216 7.58 -8.60 -8.68
N HIS A 217 6.32 -8.69 -8.22
CA HIS A 217 5.21 -7.92 -8.79
C HIS A 217 5.41 -6.41 -8.62
N ARG A 218 5.78 -5.94 -7.42
CA ARG A 218 6.01 -4.52 -7.16
C ARG A 218 7.12 -3.96 -8.06
N ASP A 219 8.21 -4.69 -8.23
CA ASP A 219 9.35 -4.26 -9.02
C ASP A 219 9.00 -4.24 -10.53
N LEU A 220 8.19 -5.20 -10.99
CA LEU A 220 7.62 -5.22 -12.35
C LEU A 220 6.77 -3.97 -12.62
N PHE A 221 5.80 -3.66 -11.74
CA PHE A 221 4.96 -2.46 -11.89
C PHE A 221 5.77 -1.17 -11.71
N GLY A 222 6.77 -1.17 -10.84
CA GLY A 222 7.71 -0.06 -10.67
C GLY A 222 8.49 0.23 -11.97
N ALA A 223 8.90 -0.82 -12.69
CA ALA A 223 9.62 -0.70 -13.96
C ALA A 223 8.76 -0.10 -15.10
N LEU A 224 7.43 -0.27 -15.05
CA LEU A 224 6.52 0.40 -15.99
C LEU A 224 6.59 1.93 -15.84
N GLY A 225 6.96 2.42 -14.64
CA GLY A 225 6.98 3.84 -14.32
C GLY A 225 5.62 4.51 -14.53
N VAL A 226 4.53 3.73 -14.38
CA VAL A 226 3.16 4.22 -14.31
C VAL A 226 2.78 4.19 -12.83
N PRO A 227 2.41 5.32 -12.22
CA PRO A 227 1.90 5.33 -10.85
C PRO A 227 0.70 4.40 -10.70
N ILE A 228 0.47 3.89 -9.49
CA ILE A 228 -0.63 2.94 -9.20
C ILE A 228 -2.02 3.51 -9.46
N ASP A 229 -2.18 4.84 -9.43
CA ASP A 229 -3.42 5.54 -9.79
C ASP A 229 -3.62 5.67 -11.32
N GLY A 230 -2.71 5.11 -12.11
CA GLY A 230 -2.77 5.09 -13.57
C GLY A 230 -2.50 6.44 -14.23
N TRP A 231 -2.16 7.48 -13.46
CA TRP A 231 -2.01 8.82 -14.01
C TRP A 231 -0.70 8.96 -14.80
N VAL A 232 -0.80 9.47 -16.02
CA VAL A 232 0.34 9.72 -16.91
C VAL A 232 0.20 11.10 -17.52
N HIS A 233 1.29 11.86 -17.58
CA HIS A 233 1.30 13.13 -18.32
C HIS A 233 1.00 12.89 -19.80
N LEU A 234 0.23 13.78 -20.43
CA LEU A 234 -0.16 13.66 -21.85
C LEU A 234 1.05 13.42 -22.78
N LYS A 235 2.19 14.05 -22.51
CA LYS A 235 3.43 13.91 -23.28
C LYS A 235 4.04 12.50 -23.20
N ASP A 236 3.79 11.77 -22.11
CA ASP A 236 4.34 10.46 -21.83
C ASP A 236 3.32 9.34 -22.11
N PHE A 237 2.06 9.69 -22.40
CA PHE A 237 0.94 8.75 -22.53
C PHE A 237 1.23 7.65 -23.55
N GLU A 238 1.55 8.00 -24.80
CA GLU A 238 1.81 7.02 -25.86
C GLU A 238 2.98 6.09 -25.52
N ALA A 239 4.05 6.63 -24.93
CA ALA A 239 5.21 5.83 -24.53
C ALA A 239 4.86 4.84 -23.40
N LYS A 240 4.02 5.26 -22.44
CA LYS A 240 3.55 4.38 -21.35
C LYS A 240 2.56 3.32 -21.84
N VAL A 241 1.68 3.67 -22.78
CA VAL A 241 0.81 2.68 -23.43
C VAL A 241 1.66 1.62 -24.11
N GLU A 242 2.66 2.01 -24.89
CA GLU A 242 3.56 1.06 -25.57
C GLU A 242 4.34 0.18 -24.58
N THR A 243 4.80 0.74 -23.46
CA THR A 243 5.45 -0.03 -22.38
C THR A 243 4.51 -1.09 -21.82
N MET A 244 3.23 -0.73 -21.58
CA MET A 244 2.22 -1.67 -21.11
C MET A 244 1.92 -2.76 -22.15
N ARG A 245 1.84 -2.42 -23.44
CA ARG A 245 1.64 -3.41 -24.52
C ARG A 245 2.75 -4.45 -24.53
N ASN A 246 4.00 -3.99 -24.47
CA ASN A 246 5.17 -4.87 -24.48
C ASN A 246 5.21 -5.80 -23.27
N LEU A 247 4.80 -5.31 -22.10
CA LEU A 247 4.65 -6.16 -20.92
C LEU A 247 3.58 -7.23 -21.14
N VAL A 248 2.38 -6.85 -21.59
CA VAL A 248 1.28 -7.79 -21.85
C VAL A 248 1.70 -8.85 -22.87
N SER A 249 2.38 -8.47 -23.95
CA SER A 249 2.93 -9.42 -24.93
C SER A 249 3.92 -10.40 -24.30
N SER A 250 4.87 -9.90 -23.49
CA SER A 250 5.85 -10.75 -22.81
C SER A 250 5.18 -11.73 -21.83
N VAL A 251 4.10 -11.32 -21.16
CA VAL A 251 3.34 -12.19 -20.25
C VAL A 251 2.63 -13.29 -21.04
N ILE A 252 2.02 -12.98 -22.19
CA ILE A 252 1.38 -13.97 -23.06
C ILE A 252 2.42 -14.95 -23.61
N ASP A 253 3.58 -14.46 -24.03
CA ASP A 253 4.63 -15.31 -24.64
C ASP A 253 5.26 -16.28 -23.64
N ALA A 254 5.37 -15.88 -22.37
CA ALA A 254 5.91 -16.70 -21.30
C ALA A 254 4.88 -17.67 -20.68
N ALA A 255 3.59 -17.56 -21.04
CA ALA A 255 2.54 -18.40 -20.47
C ALA A 255 2.48 -19.79 -21.10
N ASP A 256 2.37 -20.82 -20.24
CA ASP A 256 2.15 -22.20 -20.67
C ASP A 256 0.74 -22.38 -21.30
N ASP A 257 -0.26 -21.66 -20.80
CA ASP A 257 -1.63 -21.62 -21.33
C ASP A 257 -1.91 -20.24 -21.94
N LYS A 258 -1.50 -20.08 -23.20
CA LYS A 258 -1.65 -18.81 -23.94
C LYS A 258 -3.11 -18.42 -24.14
N ASP A 259 -3.98 -19.39 -24.38
CA ASP A 259 -5.41 -19.14 -24.63
C ASP A 259 -6.12 -18.73 -23.34
N GLY A 260 -5.80 -19.38 -22.21
CA GLY A 260 -6.30 -18.98 -20.90
C GLY A 260 -5.91 -17.55 -20.50
N VAL A 261 -4.65 -17.16 -20.73
CA VAL A 261 -4.18 -15.79 -20.48
C VAL A 261 -4.85 -14.77 -21.41
N LYS A 262 -4.99 -15.09 -22.70
CA LYS A 262 -5.70 -14.23 -23.67
C LYS A 262 -7.16 -14.00 -23.27
N ASP A 263 -7.87 -15.05 -22.86
CA ASP A 263 -9.27 -14.93 -22.45
C ASP A 263 -9.43 -14.13 -21.15
N ALA A 264 -8.49 -14.24 -20.23
CA ALA A 264 -8.49 -13.45 -19.02
C ALA A 264 -8.18 -11.95 -19.28
N LEU A 265 -7.24 -11.66 -20.18
CA LEU A 265 -6.99 -10.29 -20.65
C LEU A 265 -8.19 -9.69 -21.39
N ARG A 266 -8.95 -10.52 -22.12
CA ARG A 266 -10.23 -10.11 -22.75
C ARG A 266 -11.29 -9.78 -21.71
N ALA A 267 -11.41 -10.59 -20.65
CA ALA A 267 -12.33 -10.33 -19.54
C ALA A 267 -12.04 -8.98 -18.84
N TRP A 268 -10.78 -8.55 -18.87
CA TRP A 268 -10.30 -7.26 -18.37
C TRP A 268 -10.55 -6.07 -19.31
N LYS A 269 -11.22 -6.27 -20.44
CA LYS A 269 -11.48 -5.25 -21.48
C LYS A 269 -10.22 -4.56 -22.03
N LEU A 270 -9.04 -5.12 -21.80
CA LEU A 270 -7.79 -4.66 -22.40
C LEU A 270 -7.74 -4.92 -23.92
N SER A 271 -8.68 -5.74 -24.43
CA SER A 271 -8.75 -6.16 -25.83
C SER A 271 -9.88 -5.52 -26.65
N GLU A 272 -10.76 -4.70 -26.07
CA GLU A 272 -11.90 -4.12 -26.82
C GLU A 272 -11.54 -2.77 -27.46
N SER A 273 -11.98 -2.60 -28.71
CA SER A 273 -11.66 -1.50 -29.63
C SER A 273 -12.25 -0.13 -29.23
N GLY A 274 -11.64 0.55 -28.25
CA GLY A 274 -11.78 1.99 -27.97
C GLY A 274 -10.53 2.82 -28.30
N PRO A 275 -10.49 4.13 -28.00
CA PRO A 275 -9.30 4.98 -28.22
C PRO A 275 -8.08 4.56 -27.35
N ALA A 276 -8.29 3.69 -26.37
CA ALA A 276 -7.25 2.99 -25.59
C ALA A 276 -7.12 1.51 -26.00
N SER A 277 -7.59 1.13 -27.19
CA SER A 277 -7.48 -0.24 -27.68
C SER A 277 -6.09 -0.57 -28.19
N LEU A 278 -5.74 -1.84 -28.02
CA LEU A 278 -4.72 -2.51 -28.80
C LEU A 278 -5.17 -2.57 -30.27
N SER A 279 -5.06 -1.46 -31.00
CA SER A 279 -5.26 -1.45 -32.44
C SER A 279 -4.08 -2.13 -33.12
N GLY A 280 -4.34 -3.29 -33.74
CA GLY A 280 -3.47 -3.91 -34.74
C GLY A 280 -2.61 -5.08 -34.24
N ASN A 281 -2.94 -6.28 -34.74
CA ASN A 281 -2.06 -7.44 -34.90
C ASN A 281 -1.38 -8.06 -33.65
N LEU A 282 -2.09 -8.14 -32.51
CA LEU A 282 -1.68 -9.06 -31.42
C LEU A 282 -2.54 -10.34 -31.32
N MET A 283 -3.57 -10.47 -32.15
CA MET A 283 -4.56 -11.57 -32.10
C MET A 283 -4.43 -12.61 -33.22
N ASP A 284 -3.46 -12.46 -34.13
CA ASP A 284 -3.21 -13.42 -35.24
C ASP A 284 -1.97 -14.32 -34.99
N ILE A 285 -1.54 -14.48 -33.74
CA ILE A 285 -0.56 -15.49 -33.30
C ILE A 285 -1.13 -16.23 -32.11
#